data_AF-A0A533VU24-F1
#
_entry.id   AF-A0A533VU24-F1
#
_cell.length_a   1.000
_cell.length_b   1.000
_cell.length_c   1.000
_cell.angle_alpha   90.00
_cell.angle_beta   90.00
_cell.angle_gamma   90.00
#
_symmetry.space_group_name_H-M   'P 1'
#
loop_
_entity.id
_entity.type
_entity.pdbx_description
1 polymer ?
#
loop_
_entity_poly.entity_id
_entity_poly.type
_entity_poly.pdbx_seq_one_letter_code
_entity_poly.pdbx_strand_id
1 'polypeptide(L)'
;LEESELRVEDSEIDEAFDSVGPELVRALRFSLRRIRKVQLALLPRARRVVRSEGFTVMARSRPLPSVGCYVPGGRASYASTVLMTAGVAKFAGVPRVVLTSPPQRHGKVSPAVL
;
A
#
# COMPACT_ATOMS: atom_id res chain seq x y z
N LEU A 1 16.43 1.76 -20.09
CA LEU A 1 15.62 0.82 -19.30
C LEU A 1 14.48 0.40 -20.20
N GLU A 2 14.54 -0.84 -20.68
CA GLU A 2 13.40 -1.49 -21.33
C GLU A 2 12.28 -1.67 -20.30
N GLU A 3 11.02 -1.78 -20.74
CA GLU A 3 9.87 -1.90 -19.82
C GLU A 3 10.01 -3.08 -18.85
N SER A 4 10.62 -4.18 -19.31
CA SER A 4 10.92 -5.36 -18.51
C SER A 4 11.91 -5.12 -17.38
N GLU A 5 12.77 -4.11 -17.49
CA GLU A 5 13.80 -3.79 -16.49
C GLU A 5 13.29 -2.87 -15.36
N LEU A 6 12.05 -2.36 -15.48
CA LEU A 6 11.45 -1.48 -14.48
C LEU A 6 10.72 -2.24 -13.38
N ARG A 7 10.37 -3.50 -13.62
CA ARG A 7 9.64 -4.33 -12.68
C ARG A 7 10.63 -5.10 -11.81
N VAL A 8 10.45 -5.01 -10.50
CA VAL A 8 11.17 -5.86 -9.54
C VAL A 8 10.67 -7.29 -9.70
N GLU A 9 11.61 -8.22 -9.84
CA GLU A 9 11.31 -9.65 -9.98
C GLU A 9 10.91 -10.27 -8.64
N ASP A 10 10.08 -11.32 -8.66
CA ASP A 10 9.62 -11.98 -7.43
C ASP A 10 10.80 -12.53 -6.60
N SER A 11 11.87 -13.00 -7.26
CA SER A 11 13.09 -13.45 -6.59
C SER A 11 13.80 -12.33 -5.81
N GLU A 12 13.76 -11.08 -6.29
CA GLU A 12 14.35 -9.95 -5.58
C GLU A 12 13.55 -9.57 -4.32
N ILE A 13 12.23 -9.79 -4.34
CA ILE A 13 11.35 -9.61 -3.18
C ILE A 13 11.66 -10.68 -2.12
N ASP A 14 11.82 -11.93 -2.54
CA ASP A 14 12.16 -13.03 -1.64
C ASP A 14 13.56 -12.83 -1.00
N GLU A 15 14.57 -12.48 -1.80
CA GLU A 15 15.91 -12.12 -1.32
C GLU A 15 15.86 -10.95 -0.32
N ALA A 16 15.05 -9.93 -0.60
CA ALA A 16 14.89 -8.77 0.28
C ALA A 16 14.27 -9.20 1.62
N PHE A 17 13.21 -10.01 1.59
CA PHE A 17 12.55 -10.49 2.81
C PHE A 17 13.50 -11.32 3.68
N ASP A 18 14.29 -12.20 3.07
CA ASP A 18 15.27 -13.05 3.77
C ASP A 18 16.45 -12.25 4.33
N SER A 19 16.83 -11.14 3.67
CA SER A 19 17.89 -10.25 4.14
C SER A 19 17.49 -9.39 5.34
N VAL A 20 16.18 -9.24 5.60
CA VAL A 20 15.67 -8.39 6.67
C VAL A 20 15.58 -9.16 7.99
N GLY A 21 16.17 -8.57 9.03
CA GLY A 21 16.15 -9.17 10.37
C GLY A 21 14.73 -9.38 10.92
N PRO A 22 14.50 -10.46 11.70
CA PRO A 22 13.17 -10.84 12.16
C PRO A 22 12.52 -9.80 13.09
N GLU A 23 13.32 -8.97 13.75
CA GLU A 23 12.81 -7.86 14.57
C GLU A 23 12.10 -6.80 13.73
N LEU A 24 12.68 -6.41 12.58
CA LEU A 24 12.06 -5.43 11.68
C LEU A 24 10.75 -5.99 11.12
N VAL A 25 10.73 -7.25 10.69
CA VAL A 25 9.49 -7.92 10.22
C VAL A 25 8.41 -7.89 11.31
N ARG A 26 8.76 -8.20 12.56
CA ARG A 26 7.82 -8.12 13.70
C ARG A 26 7.31 -6.70 13.91
N ALA A 27 8.17 -5.69 13.85
CA ALA A 27 7.80 -4.29 14.03
C ALA A 27 6.87 -3.79 12.91
N LEU A 28 7.14 -4.17 11.66
CA LEU A 28 6.30 -3.84 10.50
C LEU A 28 4.94 -4.53 10.58
N ARG A 29 4.89 -5.83 10.94
CA ARG A 29 3.63 -6.55 11.16
C ARG A 29 2.83 -5.96 12.32
N PHE A 30 3.49 -5.54 13.40
CA PHE A 30 2.84 -4.84 14.51
C PHE A 30 2.21 -3.52 14.04
N SER A 31 2.97 -2.71 13.31
CA SER A 31 2.52 -1.42 12.75
C SER A 31 1.34 -1.61 11.80
N LEU A 32 1.45 -2.55 10.85
CA LEU A 32 0.40 -2.86 9.88
C LEU A 32 -0.93 -3.24 10.56
N ARG A 33 -0.89 -4.05 11.62
CA ARG A 33 -2.10 -4.41 12.39
C ARG A 33 -2.78 -3.20 13.01
N ARG A 34 -2.00 -2.26 13.57
CA ARG A 34 -2.54 -1.04 14.18
C ARG A 34 -3.10 -0.08 13.13
N ILE A 35 -2.36 0.12 12.04
CA ILE A 35 -2.80 0.95 10.91
C ILE A 35 -4.11 0.38 10.35
N ARG A 36 -4.19 -0.93 10.11
CA ARG A 36 -5.41 -1.60 9.65
C ARG A 36 -6.61 -1.30 10.55
N LYS A 37 -6.45 -1.43 11.87
CA LYS A 37 -7.53 -1.16 12.83
C LYS A 37 -8.06 0.26 12.71
N VAL A 38 -7.18 1.25 12.66
CA VAL A 38 -7.58 2.66 12.58
C VAL A 38 -8.20 2.98 11.21
N GLN A 39 -7.54 2.57 10.12
CA GLN A 39 -7.96 2.92 8.77
C GLN A 39 -9.31 2.29 8.40
N LEU A 40 -9.57 1.04 8.82
CA LEU A 40 -10.88 0.43 8.64
C LEU A 40 -12.00 1.17 9.39
N ALA A 41 -11.68 1.77 10.56
CA ALA A 41 -12.65 2.57 11.31
C ALA A 41 -12.91 3.94 10.66
N LEU A 42 -11.95 4.47 9.90
CA LEU A 42 -12.07 5.74 9.16
C LEU A 42 -12.74 5.58 7.79
N LEU A 43 -12.83 4.36 7.25
CA LEU A 43 -13.46 4.14 5.95
C LEU A 43 -14.92 4.63 5.96
N PRO A 44 -15.35 5.36 4.91
CA PRO A 44 -16.73 5.81 4.80
C PRO A 44 -17.67 4.61 4.73
N ARG A 45 -18.89 4.78 5.28
CA ARG A 45 -19.92 3.74 5.16
C ARG A 45 -20.17 3.43 3.69
N ALA A 46 -20.19 2.15 3.36
CA ALA A 46 -20.35 1.68 1.99
C ALA A 46 -21.62 2.22 1.29
N ARG A 47 -22.64 2.57 2.08
CA ARG A 47 -23.91 3.11 1.60
C ARG A 47 -24.53 4.08 2.62
N ARG A 48 -24.98 5.23 2.16
CA ARG A 48 -25.84 6.17 2.90
C ARG A 48 -27.08 6.45 2.05
N VAL A 49 -28.26 6.38 2.65
CA VAL A 49 -29.55 6.60 1.99
C VAL A 49 -30.30 7.68 2.74
N VAL A 50 -30.77 8.70 2.02
CA VAL A 50 -31.66 9.73 2.53
C VAL A 50 -32.97 9.61 1.76
N ARG A 51 -34.08 9.50 2.49
CA ARG A 51 -35.42 9.49 1.93
C ARG A 51 -36.12 10.77 2.33
N SER A 52 -36.78 11.41 1.38
CA SER A 52 -37.61 12.60 1.59
C SER A 52 -38.77 12.57 0.61
N GLU A 53 -39.83 13.32 0.87
CA GLU A 53 -41.11 13.29 0.14
C GLU A 53 -40.93 13.14 -1.39
N GLY A 54 -41.22 11.94 -1.90
CA GLY A 54 -41.18 11.61 -3.33
C GLY A 54 -39.82 11.21 -3.90
N PHE A 55 -38.72 11.26 -3.16
CA PHE A 55 -37.38 10.92 -3.67
C PHE A 55 -36.47 10.18 -2.69
N THR A 56 -35.48 9.46 -3.24
CA THR A 56 -34.44 8.76 -2.48
C THR A 56 -33.08 9.11 -3.05
N VAL A 57 -32.19 9.62 -2.20
CA VAL A 57 -30.78 9.88 -2.54
C VAL A 57 -29.91 8.79 -1.93
N MET A 58 -29.01 8.22 -2.73
CA MET A 58 -28.04 7.23 -2.28
C MET A 58 -26.62 7.68 -2.58
N ALA A 59 -25.76 7.67 -1.57
CA ALA A 59 -24.32 7.75 -1.73
C ALA A 59 -23.72 6.36 -1.50
N ARG A 60 -22.85 5.92 -2.41
CA ARG A 60 -22.17 4.63 -2.35
C ARG A 60 -20.68 4.82 -2.52
N SER A 61 -19.91 4.53 -1.48
CA SER A 61 -18.44 4.50 -1.58
C SER A 61 -18.01 3.16 -2.19
N ARG A 62 -17.06 3.24 -3.13
CA ARG A 62 -16.46 2.09 -3.82
C ARG A 62 -14.93 2.30 -3.87
N PRO A 63 -14.13 1.23 -3.78
CA PRO A 63 -12.70 1.34 -4.02
C PRO A 63 -12.43 1.76 -5.46
N LEU A 64 -11.31 2.44 -5.66
CA LEU A 64 -10.76 2.67 -7.00
C LEU A 64 -10.39 1.31 -7.65
N PRO A 65 -10.48 1.19 -8.98
CA PRO A 65 -10.10 -0.04 -9.67
C PRO A 65 -8.58 -0.30 -9.61
N SER A 66 -7.77 0.77 -9.64
CA SER A 66 -6.32 0.70 -9.54
C SER A 66 -5.75 1.96 -8.88
N VAL A 67 -4.64 1.83 -8.15
CA VAL A 67 -3.87 2.97 -7.61
C VAL A 67 -2.37 2.76 -7.79
N GLY A 68 -1.63 3.87 -7.93
CA GLY A 68 -0.18 3.92 -7.85
C GLY A 68 0.26 4.54 -6.52
N CYS A 69 1.22 3.92 -5.85
CA CYS A 69 1.79 4.37 -4.59
C CYS A 69 3.28 4.65 -4.78
N TYR A 70 3.68 5.91 -4.66
CA TYR A 70 5.09 6.30 -4.76
C TYR A 70 5.76 6.24 -3.38
N VAL A 71 6.94 5.61 -3.33
CA VAL A 71 7.81 5.56 -2.15
C VAL A 71 9.16 6.18 -2.53
N PRO A 72 9.64 7.19 -1.78
CA PRO A 72 10.94 7.77 -2.05
C PRO A 72 12.10 6.77 -1.91
N GLY A 73 13.10 6.91 -2.77
CA GLY A 73 14.35 6.12 -2.71
C GLY A 73 15.42 6.74 -1.80
N GLY A 74 16.59 6.11 -1.79
CA GLY A 74 17.79 6.62 -1.11
C GLY A 74 17.69 6.57 0.43
N ARG A 75 18.11 7.64 1.11
CA ARG A 75 18.08 7.73 2.59
C ARG A 75 16.67 7.87 3.17
N ALA A 76 15.67 8.16 2.33
CA ALA A 76 14.28 8.36 2.72
C ALA A 76 13.38 7.15 2.37
N SER A 77 13.98 5.98 2.10
CA SER A 77 13.25 4.74 1.83
C SER A 77 12.64 4.17 3.11
N TYR A 78 11.43 4.63 3.42
CA TYR A 78 10.71 4.24 4.62
C TYR A 78 9.65 3.18 4.34
N ALA A 79 9.81 2.00 4.95
CA ALA A 79 8.81 0.95 4.98
C ALA A 79 7.44 1.45 5.48
N SER A 80 7.43 2.42 6.42
CA SER A 80 6.21 3.03 6.93
C SER A 80 5.37 3.72 5.85
N THR A 81 6.00 4.31 4.84
CA THR A 81 5.30 4.91 3.69
C THR A 81 4.54 3.84 2.90
N VAL A 82 5.13 2.64 2.73
CA VAL A 82 4.46 1.49 2.09
C VAL A 82 3.19 1.12 2.86
N LEU A 83 3.30 1.00 4.19
CA LEU A 83 2.17 0.62 5.04
C LEU A 83 1.04 1.65 4.99
N MET A 84 1.38 2.95 4.94
CA MET A 84 0.41 4.05 4.92
C MET A 84 -0.13 4.39 3.52
N THR A 85 0.45 3.86 2.45
CA THR A 85 -0.02 4.04 1.08
C THR A 85 -0.65 2.76 0.54
N ALA A 86 0.18 1.81 0.10
CA ALA A 86 -0.25 0.53 -0.46
C ALA A 86 -1.07 -0.28 0.55
N GLY A 87 -0.69 -0.27 1.83
CA GLY A 87 -1.47 -0.92 2.88
C GLY A 87 -2.90 -0.35 3.01
N VAL A 88 -3.04 0.98 3.01
CA VAL A 88 -4.35 1.64 3.09
C VAL A 88 -5.21 1.36 1.85
N ALA A 89 -4.60 1.38 0.67
CA ALA A 89 -5.29 1.01 -0.58
C ALA A 89 -5.84 -0.42 -0.53
N LYS A 90 -5.04 -1.38 -0.01
CA LYS A 90 -5.49 -2.76 0.19
C LYS A 90 -6.63 -2.85 1.21
N PHE A 91 -6.57 -2.10 2.31
CA PHE A 91 -7.65 -2.07 3.31
C PHE A 91 -8.95 -1.50 2.75
N ALA A 92 -8.86 -0.50 1.87
CA ALA A 92 -10.01 0.07 1.18
C ALA A 92 -10.64 -0.89 0.14
N GLY A 93 -9.95 -1.98 -0.21
CA GLY A 93 -10.43 -2.97 -1.18
C GLY A 93 -10.06 -2.68 -2.62
N VAL A 94 -8.99 -1.89 -2.86
CA VAL A 94 -8.48 -1.64 -4.22
C VAL A 94 -7.93 -2.94 -4.83
N PRO A 95 -8.44 -3.39 -5.99
CA PRO A 95 -7.98 -4.63 -6.61
C PRO A 95 -6.52 -4.58 -7.06
N ARG A 96 -6.13 -3.51 -7.78
CA ARG A 96 -4.78 -3.34 -8.31
C ARG A 96 -4.04 -2.22 -7.58
N VAL A 97 -2.99 -2.57 -6.86
CA VAL A 97 -2.11 -1.62 -6.18
C VAL A 97 -0.72 -1.79 -6.77
N VAL A 98 -0.19 -0.73 -7.35
CA VAL A 98 1.18 -0.69 -7.90
C VAL A 98 2.01 0.22 -7.02
N LEU A 99 3.20 -0.22 -6.64
CA LEU A 99 4.15 0.58 -5.89
C LEU A 99 5.32 0.93 -6.80
N THR A 100 5.77 2.18 -6.74
CA THR A 100 6.97 2.64 -7.45
C THR A 100 7.95 3.24 -6.46
N SER A 101 9.20 2.80 -6.54
CA SER A 101 10.30 3.36 -5.75
C SER A 101 11.54 3.47 -6.64
N PRO A 102 12.22 4.61 -6.68
CA PRO A 102 13.47 4.71 -7.40
C PRO A 102 14.52 3.82 -6.72
N PRO A 103 15.38 3.14 -7.51
CA PRO A 103 16.40 2.25 -6.96
C PRO A 103 17.50 3.04 -6.23
N GLN A 104 18.25 2.33 -5.40
CA GLN A 104 19.48 2.84 -4.79
C GLN A 104 20.61 2.88 -5.82
N ARG A 105 21.79 3.41 -5.44
CA ARG A 105 22.93 3.58 -6.36
C ARG A 105 23.38 2.28 -7.03
N HIS A 106 23.16 1.13 -6.40
CA HIS A 106 23.48 -0.20 -6.93
C HIS A 106 22.31 -0.83 -7.70
N GLY A 107 21.29 -0.06 -8.11
CA GLY A 107 20.19 -0.53 -8.94
C GLY A 107 19.07 -1.30 -8.21
N LYS A 108 19.26 -1.69 -6.94
CA LYS A 108 18.24 -2.39 -6.15
C LYS A 108 17.39 -1.44 -5.30
N VAL A 109 16.15 -1.82 -5.04
CA VAL A 109 15.27 -1.15 -4.07
C VAL A 109 15.69 -1.53 -2.64
N SER A 110 15.42 -0.66 -1.67
CA SER A 110 15.69 -0.96 -0.25
C SER A 110 14.96 -2.24 0.18
N PRO A 111 15.64 -3.21 0.82
CA PRO A 111 15.00 -4.44 1.28
C PRO A 111 13.88 -4.23 2.29
N ALA A 112 13.89 -3.12 3.03
CA ALA A 112 12.81 -2.79 3.96
C ALA A 112 11.54 -2.26 3.25
N VAL A 113 11.64 -1.84 1.98
CA VAL A 113 10.52 -1.36 1.16
C VAL A 113 9.84 -2.50 0.40
N LEU A 114 10.62 -3.51 -0.02
CA LEU A 114 10.12 -4.75 -0.62
C LEU A 114 9.51 -5.65 0.46
#